data_AF-A0A1J5RPM5-F1
#
_entry.id   AF-A0A1J5RPM5-F1
#
_cell.length_a   1.000
_cell.length_b   1.000
_cell.length_c   1.000
_cell.angle_alpha   90.00
_cell.angle_beta   90.00
_cell.angle_gamma   90.00
#
_symmetry.space_group_name_H-M   'P 1'
#
loop_
_entity.id
_entity.type
_entity.pdbx_description
1 polymer ?
#
loop_
_entity_poly.entity_id
_entity_poly.type
_entity_poly.pdbx_seq_one_letter_code
_entity_poly.pdbx_strand_id
1 'polypeptide(L)'
;MIRAVDGNMHTELRVAASPFSRERLTALTWNGIDIRKESPCEERRRDSVQYRTIAYLKNDQGYEVFFDDDGSDEAADVVGVRLDNLNALREITVDLVQCSITARLEPGRAPSCTAPATPRMYPSLTIRTLD
;
A
#
# COMPACT_ATOMS: atom_id res chain seq x y z
N MET A 1 7.69 2.16 -17.07
CA MET A 1 7.31 3.49 -17.58
C MET A 1 6.45 4.13 -16.51
N ILE A 2 7.00 5.09 -15.76
CA ILE A 2 6.26 5.78 -14.69
C ILE A 2 5.57 6.99 -15.32
N ARG A 3 4.29 7.17 -15.03
CA ARG A 3 3.46 8.26 -15.56
C ARG A 3 2.94 9.06 -14.38
N ALA A 4 3.01 10.39 -14.48
CA ALA A 4 2.34 11.30 -13.56
C ALA A 4 1.20 11.99 -14.32
N VAL A 5 0.03 12.08 -13.70
CA VAL A 5 -1.16 12.74 -14.24
C VAL A 5 -1.59 13.81 -13.26
N ASP A 6 -1.70 15.05 -13.75
CA ASP A 6 -2.26 16.18 -13.00
C ASP A 6 -3.28 16.89 -13.90
N GLY A 7 -4.56 16.88 -13.50
CA GLY A 7 -5.60 17.70 -14.14
C GLY A 7 -5.69 17.67 -15.68
N ASN A 8 -5.51 16.49 -16.32
CA ASN A 8 -5.39 16.27 -17.78
C ASN A 8 -4.06 16.65 -18.45
N MET A 9 -3.04 17.04 -17.71
CA MET A 9 -1.71 17.33 -18.25
C MET A 9 -0.84 16.07 -18.27
N HIS A 10 -0.51 15.59 -19.47
CA HIS A 10 0.43 14.49 -19.68
C HIS A 10 1.86 15.03 -19.68
N THR A 11 2.66 14.62 -18.69
CA THR A 11 4.08 14.96 -18.64
C THR A 11 4.93 13.73 -18.88
N GLU A 12 5.72 13.75 -19.95
CA GLU A 12 6.73 12.73 -20.22
C GLU A 12 7.98 13.00 -19.39
N LEU A 13 8.49 11.96 -18.73
CA LEU A 13 9.79 11.99 -18.07
C LEU A 13 10.89 12.18 -19.12
N ARG A 14 11.46 13.39 -19.18
CA ARG A 14 12.46 13.79 -20.17
C ARG A 14 13.85 13.17 -19.95
N VAL A 15 14.06 12.45 -18.85
CA VAL A 15 15.35 11.86 -18.49
C VAL A 15 15.12 10.43 -18.01
N ALA A 16 15.94 9.49 -18.50
CA ALA A 16 15.99 8.15 -17.96
C ALA A 16 16.48 8.21 -16.51
N ALA A 17 15.59 7.94 -15.56
CA ALA A 17 15.96 7.86 -14.15
C ALA A 17 16.80 6.61 -13.91
N SER A 18 17.91 6.75 -13.18
CA SER A 18 18.65 5.60 -12.67
C SER A 18 17.76 4.71 -11.80
N PRO A 19 17.96 3.38 -11.79
CA PRO A 19 17.24 2.50 -10.89
C PRO A 19 17.37 2.96 -9.44
N PHE A 20 16.33 2.72 -8.65
CA PHE A 20 16.37 2.98 -7.22
C PHE A 20 17.50 2.18 -6.56
N SER A 21 18.28 2.84 -5.69
CA SER A 21 19.42 2.22 -5.02
C SER A 21 18.97 1.08 -4.11
N ARG A 22 19.62 -0.09 -4.26
CA ARG A 22 19.28 -1.30 -3.49
C ARG A 22 19.65 -1.15 -2.02
N GLU A 23 20.66 -0.33 -1.73
CA GLU A 23 21.15 -0.05 -0.39
C GLU A 23 20.12 0.72 0.45
N ARG A 24 19.13 1.33 -0.21
CA ARG A 24 17.99 2.02 0.43
C ARG A 24 16.76 1.13 0.61
N LEU A 25 16.82 -0.13 0.15
CA LEU A 25 15.73 -1.09 0.35
C LEU A 25 15.85 -1.74 1.73
N THR A 26 14.73 -1.82 2.44
CA THR A 26 14.65 -2.57 3.69
C THR A 26 14.06 -3.94 3.42
N ALA A 27 14.82 -4.99 3.71
CA ALA A 27 14.34 -6.37 3.58
C ALA A 27 13.47 -6.75 4.79
N LEU A 28 12.23 -7.16 4.54
CA LEU A 28 11.32 -7.66 5.59
C LEU A 28 11.32 -9.18 5.65
N THR A 29 11.05 -9.71 6.85
CA THR A 29 10.80 -11.15 7.06
C THR A 29 9.34 -11.47 6.79
N TRP A 30 9.10 -12.48 5.95
CA TRP A 30 7.79 -12.90 5.45
C TRP A 30 7.31 -14.24 6.06
N ASN A 31 7.82 -14.62 7.23
CA ASN A 31 7.42 -15.86 7.90
C ASN A 31 5.92 -15.84 8.19
N GLY A 32 5.21 -16.89 7.77
CA GLY A 32 3.76 -16.99 7.94
C GLY A 32 2.93 -16.12 6.99
N ILE A 33 3.55 -15.44 6.02
CA ILE A 33 2.87 -14.64 5.00
C ILE A 33 2.90 -15.40 3.67
N ASP A 34 1.74 -15.56 3.04
CA ASP A 34 1.65 -16.07 1.67
C ASP A 34 1.89 -14.91 0.71
N ILE A 35 3.11 -14.82 0.16
CA ILE A 35 3.52 -13.75 -0.78
C ILE A 35 2.75 -13.75 -2.11
N ARG A 36 1.77 -14.64 -2.29
CA ARG A 36 0.83 -14.63 -3.41
C ARG A 36 -0.50 -13.95 -3.07
N LYS A 37 -0.72 -13.61 -1.80
CA LYS A 37 -1.87 -12.87 -1.31
C LYS A 37 -1.43 -11.44 -1.06
N GLU A 38 -1.73 -10.59 -2.01
CA GLU A 38 -1.38 -9.18 -1.91
C GLU A 38 -2.22 -8.50 -0.81
N SER A 39 -3.54 -8.56 -0.94
CA SER A 39 -4.49 -7.89 -0.04
C SER A 39 -5.14 -8.80 1.03
N PRO A 40 -5.59 -8.22 2.17
CA PRO A 40 -6.35 -8.90 3.20
C PRO A 40 -7.80 -9.26 2.81
N CYS A 41 -8.42 -8.53 1.88
CA CYS A 41 -9.83 -8.66 1.48
C CYS A 41 -10.85 -8.53 2.62
N GLU A 42 -12.14 -8.65 2.28
CA GLU A 42 -13.26 -8.63 3.25
C GLU A 42 -13.06 -9.67 4.38
N GLU A 43 -12.39 -10.80 4.10
CA GLU A 43 -12.14 -11.85 5.10
C GLU A 43 -11.02 -11.51 6.10
N ARG A 44 -10.28 -10.41 5.91
CA ARG A 44 -9.17 -9.97 6.77
C ARG A 44 -8.09 -11.02 6.94
N ARG A 45 -7.58 -11.52 5.82
CA ARG A 45 -6.46 -12.46 5.79
C ARG A 45 -5.26 -11.85 6.49
N ARG A 46 -4.83 -12.48 7.60
CA ARG A 46 -3.65 -12.06 8.35
C ARG A 46 -2.33 -12.53 7.74
N ASP A 47 -2.42 -13.37 6.71
CA ASP A 47 -1.29 -13.92 5.98
C ASP A 47 -1.06 -13.24 4.62
N SER A 48 -1.58 -12.01 4.44
CA SER A 48 -1.36 -11.19 3.24
C SER A 48 -0.15 -10.25 3.36
N VAL A 49 0.38 -9.83 2.22
CA VAL A 49 1.48 -8.86 2.14
C VAL A 49 1.06 -7.52 2.75
N GLN A 50 -0.10 -6.97 2.37
CA GLN A 50 -0.61 -5.72 2.90
C GLN A 50 -0.82 -5.75 4.41
N TYR A 51 -1.38 -6.84 4.97
CA TYR A 51 -1.52 -6.98 6.42
C TYR A 51 -0.16 -6.96 7.14
N ARG A 52 0.84 -7.67 6.60
CA ARG A 52 2.21 -7.67 7.13
C ARG A 52 2.87 -6.29 7.02
N THR A 53 2.59 -5.55 5.95
CA THR A 53 3.07 -4.19 5.72
C THR A 53 2.47 -3.22 6.75
N ILE A 54 1.17 -3.24 6.98
CA ILE A 54 0.53 -2.43 8.03
C ILE A 54 1.13 -2.76 9.40
N ALA A 55 1.32 -4.04 9.72
CA ALA A 55 1.95 -4.46 10.96
C ALA A 55 3.40 -3.94 11.11
N TYR A 56 4.18 -3.92 10.02
CA TYR A 56 5.51 -3.31 10.00
C TYR A 56 5.45 -1.81 10.29
N LEU A 57 4.60 -1.08 9.56
CA LEU A 57 4.47 0.36 9.70
C LEU A 57 4.05 0.75 11.11
N LYS A 58 3.10 0.01 11.70
CA LYS A 58 2.62 0.24 13.07
C LYS A 58 3.72 -0.06 14.09
N ASN A 59 4.28 -1.27 14.07
CA ASN A 59 5.10 -1.76 15.18
C ASN A 59 6.55 -1.30 15.10
N ASP A 60 7.09 -1.17 13.88
CA ASP A 60 8.51 -0.91 13.66
C ASP A 60 8.79 0.52 13.17
N GLN A 61 7.80 1.23 12.60
CA GLN A 61 8.00 2.55 11.99
C GLN A 61 7.19 3.68 12.66
N GLY A 62 6.42 3.38 13.70
CA GLY A 62 5.74 4.37 14.54
C GLY A 62 4.56 5.08 13.89
N TYR A 63 3.92 4.46 12.90
CA TYR A 63 2.69 4.99 12.32
C TYR A 63 1.49 4.71 13.22
N GLU A 64 0.63 5.70 13.36
CA GLU A 64 -0.48 5.69 14.34
C GLU A 64 -1.85 5.66 13.66
N VAL A 65 -1.96 6.27 12.47
CA VAL A 65 -3.20 6.32 11.70
C VAL A 65 -2.97 5.64 10.36
N PHE A 66 -3.91 4.78 9.98
CA PHE A 66 -3.86 4.01 8.75
C PHE A 66 -5.16 4.18 7.97
N PHE A 67 -5.01 4.30 6.67
CA PHE A 67 -6.06 4.10 5.69
C PHE A 67 -5.70 2.86 4.88
N ASP A 68 -6.61 1.90 4.89
CA ASP A 68 -6.52 0.62 4.22
C ASP A 68 -7.47 0.69 3.03
N ASP A 69 -6.92 0.87 1.83
CA ASP A 69 -7.67 0.86 0.57
C ASP A 69 -7.33 -0.45 -0.15
N ASP A 70 -8.37 -1.15 -0.55
CA ASP A 70 -8.29 -2.46 -1.20
C ASP A 70 -9.17 -2.43 -2.46
N GLY A 71 -9.31 -1.22 -3.00
CA GLY A 71 -10.19 -0.86 -4.09
C GLY A 71 -9.47 -0.89 -5.43
N SER A 72 -10.24 -0.79 -6.50
CA SER A 72 -9.68 -0.46 -7.81
C SER A 72 -9.58 1.07 -7.95
N ASP A 73 -8.59 1.54 -8.73
CA ASP A 73 -8.35 2.97 -9.02
C ASP A 73 -7.93 3.83 -7.80
N GLU A 74 -7.34 3.20 -6.79
CA GLU A 74 -6.79 3.90 -5.61
C GLU A 74 -5.42 4.55 -5.86
N ALA A 75 -5.07 5.52 -5.00
CA ALA A 75 -3.76 6.18 -5.06
C ALA A 75 -2.65 5.38 -4.35
N ALA A 76 -3.02 4.53 -3.39
CA ALA A 76 -2.16 3.60 -2.67
C ALA A 76 -3.00 2.60 -1.86
N ASP A 77 -2.51 1.37 -1.74
CA ASP A 77 -3.15 0.31 -0.94
C ASP A 77 -3.16 0.66 0.57
N VAL A 78 -2.11 1.33 1.06
CA VAL A 78 -2.03 1.78 2.46
C VAL A 78 -1.54 3.21 2.52
N VAL A 79 -2.25 4.06 3.25
CA VAL A 79 -1.75 5.38 3.66
C VAL A 79 -1.47 5.38 5.15
N GLY A 80 -0.19 5.56 5.51
CA GLY A 80 0.26 5.67 6.90
C GLY A 80 0.50 7.13 7.27
N VAL A 81 0.02 7.55 8.45
CA VAL A 81 0.31 8.86 9.02
C VAL A 81 1.00 8.71 10.39
N ARG A 82 2.07 9.48 10.59
CA ARG A 82 2.75 9.64 11.89
C ARG A 82 3.10 11.09 12.18
N LEU A 83 3.26 11.41 13.46
CA LEU A 83 3.82 12.69 13.89
C LEU A 83 5.33 12.57 14.03
N ASP A 84 6.06 13.44 13.33
CA ASP A 84 7.49 13.57 13.48
C ASP A 84 7.80 14.72 14.47
N ASN A 85 8.71 14.43 15.40
CA ASN A 85 9.28 15.39 16.36
C ASN A 85 8.23 16.19 17.19
N LEU A 86 7.81 15.63 18.32
CA LEU A 86 6.86 16.27 19.25
C LEU A 86 7.34 17.58 19.90
N ASN A 87 8.63 17.91 19.79
CA ASN A 87 9.28 19.01 20.52
C ASN A 87 9.76 20.18 19.65
N ALA A 88 9.66 20.08 18.32
CA ALA A 88 9.82 21.19 17.39
C ALA A 88 8.54 21.32 16.54
N LEU A 89 8.52 22.23 15.56
CA LEU A 89 7.38 22.43 14.65
C LEU A 89 6.75 21.08 14.26
N ARG A 90 5.47 20.89 14.57
CA ARG A 90 4.75 19.62 14.41
C ARG A 90 4.76 19.21 12.94
N GLU A 91 5.64 18.28 12.58
CA GLU A 91 5.71 17.71 11.25
C GLU A 91 4.81 16.46 11.19
N ILE A 92 4.06 16.33 10.10
CA ILE A 92 3.24 15.15 9.85
C ILE A 92 3.85 14.45 8.64
N THR A 93 4.25 13.19 8.81
CA THR A 93 4.61 12.33 7.68
C THR A 93 3.37 11.62 7.19
N VAL A 94 3.15 11.66 5.87
CA VAL A 94 2.13 10.88 5.18
C VAL A 94 2.82 10.06 4.11
N ASP A 95 2.79 8.73 4.26
CA ASP A 95 3.37 7.82 3.29
C ASP A 95 2.29 7.05 2.56
N LEU A 96 2.41 7.03 1.23
CA LEU A 96 1.59 6.26 0.32
C LEU A 96 2.34 4.97 -0.02
N VAL A 97 1.80 3.84 0.40
CA VAL A 97 2.45 2.54 0.32
C VAL A 97 1.68 1.64 -0.64
N GLN A 98 2.37 1.25 -1.71
CA GLN A 98 1.90 0.25 -2.66
C GLN A 98 2.51 -1.11 -2.33
N CYS A 99 1.66 -2.10 -2.06
CA CYS A 99 2.00 -3.50 -1.98
C CYS A 99 1.98 -4.13 -3.38
N SER A 100 2.88 -5.08 -3.58
CA SER A 100 2.90 -5.86 -4.82
C SER A 100 3.40 -7.27 -4.55
N ILE A 101 2.94 -8.21 -5.35
CA ILE A 101 3.37 -9.61 -5.30
C ILE A 101 4.12 -9.99 -6.56
N THR A 102 5.06 -10.92 -6.44
CA THR A 102 5.72 -11.52 -7.60
C THR A 102 5.02 -12.84 -7.92
N ALA A 103 3.99 -12.78 -8.75
CA ALA A 103 3.30 -13.98 -9.22
C ALA A 103 3.74 -14.35 -10.63
N ARG A 104 4.24 -15.58 -10.83
CA ARG A 104 3.96 -16.29 -12.09
C ARG A 104 2.47 -16.61 -12.05
N LEU A 105 1.66 -15.77 -12.71
CA LEU A 105 0.22 -15.95 -12.75
C LEU A 105 -0.12 -17.15 -13.65
N GLU A 106 -0.82 -18.13 -13.10
CA GLU A 106 -1.59 -19.06 -13.92
C GLU A 106 -2.83 -18.33 -14.46
N PRO A 107 -3.20 -18.52 -15.74
CA PRO A 107 -4.37 -17.85 -16.32
C PRO A 107 -5.62 -18.11 -15.48
N GLY A 108 -6.31 -17.06 -15.03
CA GLY A 108 -7.60 -17.15 -14.35
C GLY A 108 -7.59 -17.01 -12.82
N ARG A 109 -6.42 -16.83 -12.17
CA ARG A 109 -6.37 -16.53 -10.73
C ARG A 109 -6.10 -15.04 -10.51
N ALA A 110 -7.09 -14.30 -10.03
CA ALA A 110 -6.89 -12.91 -9.65
C ALA A 110 -6.04 -12.82 -8.37
N PRO A 111 -5.00 -11.98 -8.35
CA PRO A 111 -4.13 -11.78 -7.19
C PRO A 111 -4.79 -10.91 -6.09
N SER A 112 -5.66 -10.00 -6.48
CA SER A 112 -6.47 -9.15 -5.60
C SER A 112 -7.90 -9.66 -5.49
N CYS A 113 -8.63 -9.19 -4.49
CA CYS A 113 -9.97 -9.65 -4.10
C CYS A 113 -10.93 -9.73 -5.29
N THR A 114 -11.18 -10.91 -5.83
CA THR A 114 -12.27 -11.09 -6.80
C THR A 114 -13.61 -11.04 -6.08
N ALA A 115 -14.22 -9.85 -6.07
CA ALA A 115 -15.66 -9.72 -5.89
C ALA A 115 -16.35 -9.63 -7.27
N PRO A 116 -17.56 -10.19 -7.45
CA PRO A 116 -18.28 -10.10 -8.72
C PRO A 116 -18.63 -8.64 -9.06
N ALA A 117 -18.50 -8.31 -10.36
CA ALA A 117 -18.83 -7.01 -10.93
C ALA A 117 -20.24 -6.55 -10.55
N THR A 118 -20.32 -5.70 -9.53
CA THR A 118 -21.52 -4.95 -9.16
C THR A 118 -21.13 -3.48 -9.10
N PRO A 119 -21.96 -2.54 -9.57
CA PRO A 119 -21.65 -1.12 -9.49
C PRO A 119 -21.74 -0.72 -8.02
N ARG A 120 -20.60 -0.74 -7.31
CA ARG A 120 -20.56 -0.38 -5.90
C ARG A 120 -20.36 1.12 -5.75
N MET A 121 -21.39 1.76 -5.22
CA MET A 121 -21.34 3.03 -4.52
C MET A 121 -20.27 2.95 -3.41
N TYR A 122 -19.22 3.77 -3.49
CA TYR A 122 -18.12 3.81 -2.53
C TYR A 122 -18.61 4.06 -1.10
N PRO A 123 -18.39 3.15 -0.14
CA PRO A 123 -18.57 3.47 1.27
C PRO A 123 -17.23 3.51 1.99
N SER A 124 -17.00 4.65 2.64
CA SER A 124 -16.21 4.82 3.86
C SER A 124 -14.76 4.31 3.89
N LEU A 125 -13.86 5.26 3.68
CA LEU A 125 -12.56 5.34 4.34
C LEU A 125 -12.70 4.97 5.82
N THR A 126 -12.22 3.79 6.23
CA THR A 126 -12.31 3.39 7.64
C THR A 126 -11.01 3.73 8.35
N ILE A 127 -11.01 4.87 9.06
CA ILE A 127 -9.94 5.20 10.01
C ILE A 127 -10.05 4.22 11.17
N ARG A 128 -9.09 3.30 11.29
CA ARG A 128 -8.96 2.44 12.47
C ARG A 128 -7.67 2.75 13.17
N THR A 129 -7.76 3.16 14.42
CA THR A 129 -6.69 2.87 15.37
C THR A 129 -6.70 1.36 15.53
N LEU A 130 -5.69 0.67 15.02
CA LEU A 130 -5.50 -0.74 15.33
C LEU A 130 -5.02 -0.76 16.79
N ASP A 131 -5.88 -1.10 17.72
CA ASP A 131 -5.52 -1.55 19.07
C ASP A 131 -5.02 -3.00 19.01
#